data_AF-A0A2V9Z4W1-F1
#
_entry.id   AF-A0A2V9Z4W1-F1
#
_cell.length_a   1.000
_cell.length_b   1.000
_cell.length_c   1.000
_cell.angle_alpha   90.00
_cell.angle_beta   90.00
_cell.angle_gamma   90.00
#
_symmetry.space_group_name_H-M   'P 1'
#
loop_
_entity.id
_entity.type
_entity.pdbx_description
1 polymer ?
#
loop_
_entity_poly.entity_id
_entity_poly.type
_entity_poly.pdbx_seq_one_letter_code
_entity_poly.pdbx_strand_id
1 'polypeptide(L)'
;MTGQMHRKYVRIILLTIAISACSLFTGCLSCNTKQNPEQLREKTAEATAELKQDAKAVAQGVREGWSRNNPLDINKASREQLTSLPGLTPERADHVIEQRPYNDAHELVTRHVISEAEYDRIRDRITARK
;
A
#
# COMPACT_ATOMS: atom_id res chain seq x y z
N MET A 1 32.59 -1.01 -22.34
CA MET A 1 32.30 0.40 -22.70
C MET A 1 30.80 0.68 -22.90
N THR A 2 29.90 -0.05 -22.24
CA THR A 2 28.43 0.00 -22.49
C THR A 2 27.63 0.79 -21.44
N GLY A 3 28.15 0.96 -20.23
CA GLY A 3 27.42 1.62 -19.12
C GLY A 3 27.37 3.16 -19.18
N GLN A 4 28.29 3.81 -19.89
CA GLN A 4 28.32 5.28 -20.00
C GLN A 4 27.35 5.80 -21.06
N MET A 5 27.10 5.00 -22.09
CA MET A 5 26.14 5.32 -23.16
C MET A 5 24.71 5.29 -22.61
N HIS A 6 24.36 4.27 -21.82
CA HIS A 6 23.01 4.15 -21.26
C HIS A 6 22.60 5.34 -20.38
N ARG A 7 23.50 5.82 -19.51
CA ARG A 7 23.23 6.99 -18.64
C ARG A 7 23.06 8.29 -19.43
N LYS A 8 23.76 8.42 -20.56
CA LYS A 8 23.61 9.55 -21.48
C LYS A 8 22.27 9.46 -22.23
N TYR A 9 21.89 8.27 -22.70
CA TYR A 9 20.62 8.02 -23.37
C TYR A 9 19.41 8.29 -22.45
N VAL A 10 19.43 7.84 -21.20
CA VAL A 10 18.34 8.10 -20.24
C VAL A 10 18.20 9.59 -19.92
N ARG A 11 19.31 10.33 -19.79
CA ARG A 11 19.27 11.79 -19.58
C ARG A 11 18.78 12.56 -20.81
N ILE A 12 19.17 12.15 -22.01
CA ILE A 12 18.68 12.73 -23.27
C ILE A 12 17.17 12.49 -23.42
N ILE A 13 16.71 11.26 -23.16
CA ILE A 13 15.27 10.91 -23.21
C ILE A 13 14.46 11.73 -22.19
N LEU A 14 14.96 11.87 -20.95
CA LEU A 14 14.28 12.68 -19.92
C LEU A 14 14.26 14.18 -20.26
N LEU A 15 15.29 14.71 -20.93
CA LEU A 15 15.33 16.11 -21.36
C LEU A 15 14.39 16.39 -22.55
N THR A 16 14.21 15.44 -23.47
CA THR A 16 13.31 15.61 -24.62
C THR A 16 11.83 15.56 -24.24
N ILE A 17 11.46 14.78 -23.22
CA ILE A 17 10.08 14.71 -22.72
C ILE A 17 9.68 16.04 -22.05
N ALA A 18 10.62 16.74 -21.40
CA ALA A 18 10.37 18.04 -20.78
C ALA A 18 10.17 19.19 -21.79
N ILE A 19 10.75 19.10 -22.99
CA ILE A 19 10.64 20.14 -24.04
C ILE A 19 9.42 19.89 -24.96
N SER A 20 9.05 18.62 -25.17
CA SER A 20 7.85 18.25 -25.95
C SER A 20 6.52 18.60 -25.26
N ALA A 21 6.53 18.97 -23.98
CA ALA A 21 5.35 19.42 -23.26
C ALA A 21 5.02 20.92 -23.49
N CYS A 22 5.84 21.66 -24.26
CA CYS A 22 5.73 23.11 -24.41
C CYS A 22 5.53 23.58 -25.87
N SER A 23 4.91 22.78 -26.75
CA SER A 23 4.68 23.19 -28.15
C SER A 23 3.30 22.84 -28.74
N LEU A 24 2.30 22.55 -27.91
CA LEU A 24 0.90 22.50 -28.36
C LEU A 24 0.01 23.36 -27.45
N PHE A 25 0.39 24.63 -27.32
CA PHE A 25 -0.49 25.72 -26.90
C PHE A 25 -0.64 26.68 -28.09
N THR A 26 -1.27 26.20 -29.16
CA THR A 26 -1.72 27.05 -30.27
C THR A 26 -3.13 26.61 -30.63
N GLY A 27 -4.12 27.31 -30.08
CA GLY A 27 -5.53 27.05 -30.36
C GLY A 27 -6.51 27.41 -29.25
N CYS A 28 -6.37 28.56 -28.57
CA CYS A 28 -7.54 29.18 -27.95
C CYS A 28 -8.31 29.89 -29.08
N LEU A 29 -9.51 29.42 -29.44
CA LEU A 29 -10.66 30.19 -29.95
C LEU A 29 -11.75 29.24 -30.50
N SER A 30 -12.45 28.54 -29.60
CA SER A 30 -13.91 28.24 -29.67
C SER A 30 -14.28 27.04 -28.79
N CYS A 31 -14.38 27.25 -27.48
CA CYS A 31 -15.13 26.33 -26.61
C CYS A 31 -16.58 26.81 -26.55
N ASN A 32 -17.39 26.52 -27.58
CA ASN A 32 -18.84 26.52 -27.44
C ASN A 32 -19.26 25.11 -27.01
N THR A 33 -19.12 24.82 -25.73
CA THR A 33 -19.80 23.69 -25.10
C THR A 33 -20.63 24.28 -23.98
N LYS A 34 -21.95 24.30 -24.16
CA LYS A 34 -22.90 24.46 -23.06
C LYS A 34 -22.67 23.31 -22.07
N GLN A 35 -21.77 23.48 -21.11
CA GLN A 35 -21.54 22.50 -20.06
C GLN A 35 -22.70 22.58 -19.06
N ASN A 36 -23.54 21.55 -19.06
CA ASN A 36 -24.58 21.34 -18.08
C ASN A 36 -23.91 21.14 -16.69
N PRO A 37 -24.25 21.90 -15.64
CA PRO A 37 -23.56 21.90 -14.34
C PRO A 37 -23.46 20.52 -13.65
N GLU A 38 -24.37 19.60 -13.96
CA GLU A 38 -24.38 18.25 -13.38
C GLU A 38 -23.16 17.40 -13.82
N GLN A 39 -22.71 17.50 -15.07
CA GLN A 39 -21.59 16.68 -15.57
C GLN A 39 -20.22 17.12 -15.01
N LEU A 40 -20.09 18.38 -14.59
CA LEU A 40 -18.87 18.85 -13.93
C LEU A 40 -18.74 18.29 -12.52
N ARG A 41 -19.87 18.18 -11.81
CA ARG A 41 -19.96 17.61 -10.46
C ARG A 41 -19.66 16.11 -10.48
N GLU A 42 -20.19 15.40 -11.47
CA GLU A 42 -19.94 13.97 -11.70
C GLU A 42 -18.45 13.67 -11.95
N LYS A 43 -17.83 14.32 -12.94
CA LYS A 43 -16.40 14.12 -13.25
C LYS A 43 -15.46 14.54 -12.11
N THR A 44 -15.84 15.56 -11.33
CA THR A 44 -15.07 15.97 -10.14
C THR A 44 -15.21 14.94 -9.02
N ALA A 45 -16.40 14.36 -8.83
CA ALA A 45 -16.63 13.30 -7.86
C ALA A 45 -15.87 12.01 -8.23
N GLU A 46 -15.86 11.64 -9.50
CA GLU A 46 -15.09 10.51 -10.03
C GLU A 46 -13.59 10.73 -9.87
N ALA A 47 -13.03 11.84 -10.35
CA ALA A 47 -11.61 12.14 -10.21
C ALA A 47 -11.18 12.21 -8.72
N THR A 48 -12.04 12.71 -7.84
CA THR A 48 -11.76 12.70 -6.39
C THR A 48 -11.83 11.29 -5.79
N ALA A 49 -12.72 10.43 -6.28
CA ALA A 49 -12.82 9.04 -5.84
C ALA A 49 -11.61 8.21 -6.30
N GLU A 50 -11.17 8.38 -7.54
CA GLU A 50 -9.97 7.75 -8.09
C GLU A 50 -8.71 8.19 -7.32
N LEU A 51 -8.51 9.51 -7.12
CA LEU A 51 -7.38 10.03 -6.33
C LEU A 51 -7.37 9.47 -4.89
N LYS A 52 -8.53 9.26 -4.26
CA LYS A 52 -8.61 8.62 -2.93
C LYS A 52 -8.21 7.15 -2.96
N GLN A 53 -8.61 6.41 -3.99
CA GLN A 53 -8.23 5.01 -4.15
C GLN A 53 -6.74 4.86 -4.41
N ASP A 54 -6.17 5.69 -5.28
CA ASP A 54 -4.74 5.69 -5.58
C ASP A 54 -3.91 6.05 -4.35
N ALA A 55 -4.29 7.10 -3.62
CA ALA A 55 -3.63 7.48 -2.39
C ALA A 55 -3.69 6.35 -1.34
N LYS A 56 -4.83 5.66 -1.22
CA LYS A 56 -4.99 4.51 -0.33
C LYS A 56 -4.10 3.34 -0.75
N ALA A 57 -4.03 3.01 -2.04
CA ALA A 57 -3.19 1.94 -2.57
C ALA A 57 -1.70 2.22 -2.32
N VAL A 58 -1.25 3.46 -2.56
CA VAL A 58 0.13 3.89 -2.26
C VAL A 58 0.42 3.79 -0.75
N ALA A 59 -0.46 4.31 0.09
CA ALA A 59 -0.29 4.25 1.55
C ALA A 59 -0.27 2.79 2.07
N GLN A 60 -1.11 1.92 1.51
CA GLN A 60 -1.10 0.50 1.82
C GLN A 60 0.21 -0.15 1.38
N GLY A 61 0.65 0.06 0.14
CA GLY A 61 1.91 -0.50 -0.36
C GLY A 61 3.12 -0.11 0.49
N VAL A 62 3.24 1.16 0.89
CA VAL A 62 4.31 1.63 1.78
C VAL A 62 4.23 0.95 3.14
N ARG A 63 3.04 0.90 3.76
CA ARG A 63 2.84 0.27 5.07
C ARG A 63 3.17 -1.21 5.04
N GLU A 64 2.74 -1.92 4.01
CA GLU A 64 3.01 -3.34 3.83
C GLU A 64 4.49 -3.62 3.64
N GLY A 65 5.19 -2.82 2.83
CA GLY A 65 6.63 -2.90 2.68
C GLY A 65 7.37 -2.68 4.00
N TRP A 66 6.92 -1.71 4.81
CA TRP A 66 7.51 -1.43 6.11
C TRP A 66 7.27 -2.56 7.12
N SER A 67 6.05 -3.09 7.23
CA SER A 67 5.73 -4.21 8.13
C SER A 67 6.49 -5.49 7.79
N ARG A 68 6.76 -5.77 6.50
CA ARG A 68 7.58 -6.93 6.09
C ARG A 68 9.04 -6.78 6.52
N ASN A 69 9.58 -5.55 6.52
CA ASN A 69 10.95 -5.28 6.96
C ASN A 69 11.10 -5.20 8.49
N ASN A 70 10.01 -4.94 9.21
CA ASN A 70 9.99 -4.85 10.67
C ASN A 70 8.83 -5.69 11.23
N PRO A 71 8.98 -7.02 11.31
CA PRO A 71 7.92 -7.92 11.74
C PRO A 71 7.52 -7.65 13.19
N LEU A 72 6.21 -7.69 13.41
CA LEU A 72 5.58 -7.48 14.71
C LEU A 72 5.87 -8.66 15.64
N ASP A 73 6.41 -8.39 16.83
CA ASP A 73 6.69 -9.42 17.82
C ASP A 73 5.41 -9.81 18.58
N ILE A 74 4.90 -11.02 18.35
CA ILE A 74 3.63 -11.49 18.91
C ILE A 74 3.66 -11.63 20.44
N ASN A 75 4.84 -11.75 21.03
CA ASN A 75 5.03 -11.83 22.48
C ASN A 75 4.94 -10.45 23.16
N LYS A 76 5.14 -9.36 22.41
CA LYS A 76 5.22 -7.99 22.95
C LYS A 76 4.19 -7.04 22.35
N ALA A 77 3.54 -7.43 21.26
CA ALA A 77 2.56 -6.61 20.55
C ALA A 77 1.39 -6.20 21.46
N SER A 78 0.86 -5.00 21.26
CA SER A 78 -0.41 -4.59 21.86
C SER A 78 -1.60 -5.23 21.13
N ARG A 79 -2.80 -5.17 21.73
CA ARG A 79 -4.04 -5.64 21.11
C ARG A 79 -4.30 -4.94 19.78
N GLU A 80 -4.08 -3.63 19.73
CA GLU A 80 -4.27 -2.79 18.56
C GLU A 80 -3.28 -3.16 17.44
N GLN A 81 -2.04 -3.47 17.80
CA GLN A 81 -1.04 -3.92 16.83
C GLN A 81 -1.41 -5.28 16.24
N LEU A 82 -1.88 -6.21 17.06
CA LEU A 82 -2.34 -7.52 16.60
C LEU A 82 -3.55 -7.40 15.67
N THR A 83 -4.57 -6.62 16.06
CA THR A 83 -5.77 -6.40 15.23
C THR A 83 -5.50 -5.60 13.95
N SER A 84 -4.36 -4.93 13.85
CA SER A 84 -3.92 -4.30 12.59
C SER A 84 -3.45 -5.30 11.52
N LEU A 85 -3.22 -6.57 11.91
CA LEU A 85 -2.83 -7.63 10.99
C LEU A 85 -4.02 -8.07 10.13
N PRO A 86 -3.80 -8.32 8.83
CA PRO A 86 -4.87 -8.69 7.92
C PRO A 86 -5.52 -10.02 8.33
N GLY A 87 -6.80 -9.97 8.66
CA GLY A 87 -7.58 -11.16 9.03
C GLY A 87 -7.54 -11.54 10.51
N LEU A 88 -6.89 -10.75 11.37
CA LEU A 88 -6.90 -11.00 12.82
C LEU A 88 -8.00 -10.18 13.50
N THR A 89 -8.96 -10.86 14.14
CA THR A 89 -10.06 -10.19 14.87
C THR A 89 -9.65 -9.80 16.29
N PRO A 90 -10.37 -8.88 16.97
CA PRO A 90 -10.11 -8.53 18.36
C PRO A 90 -10.14 -9.73 19.31
N GLU A 91 -11.11 -10.62 19.15
CA GLU A 91 -11.25 -11.84 19.96
C GLU A 91 -10.02 -12.74 19.79
N ARG A 92 -9.52 -12.81 18.55
CA ARG A 92 -8.33 -13.58 18.24
C ARG A 92 -7.07 -12.97 18.83
N ALA A 93 -6.95 -11.65 18.76
CA ALA A 93 -5.84 -10.92 19.38
C ALA A 93 -5.81 -11.14 20.89
N ASP A 94 -6.97 -11.27 21.54
CA ASP A 94 -7.07 -11.59 22.96
C ASP A 94 -6.53 -12.97 23.28
N HIS A 95 -6.92 -13.98 22.52
CA HIS A 95 -6.34 -15.32 22.65
C HIS A 95 -4.82 -15.34 22.40
N VAL A 96 -4.34 -14.52 21.46
CA VAL A 96 -2.90 -14.36 21.26
C VAL A 96 -2.23 -13.86 22.53
N ILE A 97 -2.79 -12.83 23.18
CA ILE A 97 -2.26 -12.22 24.41
C ILE A 97 -2.32 -13.19 25.59
N GLU A 98 -3.43 -13.90 25.76
CA GLU A 98 -3.68 -14.84 26.87
C GLU A 98 -2.68 -16.01 26.89
N GLN A 99 -2.26 -16.50 25.72
CA GLN A 99 -1.41 -17.69 25.61
C GLN A 99 0.09 -17.37 25.42
N ARG A 100 0.51 -16.13 25.64
CA ARG A 100 1.94 -15.76 25.65
C ARG A 100 2.68 -16.48 26.80
N PRO A 101 3.96 -16.83 26.64
CA PRO A 101 4.80 -16.61 25.46
C PRO A 101 4.72 -17.74 24.43
N TYR A 102 5.04 -17.38 23.19
CA TYR A 102 5.26 -18.28 22.06
C TYR A 102 6.75 -18.44 21.78
N ASN A 103 7.19 -19.65 21.48
CA ASN A 103 8.58 -19.91 21.07
C ASN A 103 8.82 -19.61 19.59
N ASP A 104 7.80 -19.83 18.77
CA ASP A 104 7.81 -19.59 17.33
C ASP A 104 6.44 -19.03 16.89
N ALA A 105 6.42 -18.27 15.79
CA ALA A 105 5.19 -17.68 15.28
C ALA A 105 4.17 -18.73 14.82
N HIS A 106 4.61 -19.90 14.35
CA HIS A 106 3.73 -21.00 13.93
C HIS A 106 3.01 -21.67 15.11
N GLU A 107 3.44 -21.44 16.36
CA GLU A 107 2.70 -21.92 17.54
C GLU A 107 1.28 -21.33 17.62
N LEU A 108 1.01 -20.20 16.94
CA LEU A 108 -0.34 -19.67 16.79
C LEU A 108 -1.28 -20.67 16.11
N VAL A 109 -0.78 -21.47 15.15
CA VAL A 109 -1.58 -22.51 14.50
C VAL A 109 -1.65 -23.75 15.37
N THR A 110 -0.51 -24.24 15.87
CA THR A 110 -0.47 -25.52 16.60
C THR A 110 -1.26 -25.47 17.92
N ARG A 111 -1.34 -24.29 18.55
CA ARG A 111 -2.19 -24.04 19.73
C ARG A 111 -3.62 -23.68 19.38
N HIS A 112 -3.99 -23.74 18.10
CA HIS A 112 -5.32 -23.44 17.59
C HIS A 112 -5.76 -22.01 17.92
N VAL A 113 -4.78 -21.10 18.06
CA VAL A 113 -5.07 -19.68 18.17
C VAL A 113 -5.59 -19.25 16.82
N ILE A 114 -4.91 -19.43 15.70
CA ILE A 114 -5.45 -19.10 14.35
C ILE A 114 -5.49 -20.32 13.44
N SER A 115 -6.24 -20.22 12.35
CA SER A 115 -6.19 -21.21 11.26
C SER A 115 -4.92 -21.07 10.42
N GLU A 116 -4.53 -22.13 9.71
CA GLU A 116 -3.40 -22.12 8.77
C GLU A 116 -3.55 -21.01 7.71
N ALA A 117 -4.76 -20.84 7.16
CA ALA A 117 -5.04 -19.83 6.14
C ALA A 117 -4.92 -18.39 6.68
N GLU A 118 -5.21 -18.16 7.96
CA GLU A 118 -4.97 -16.87 8.61
C GLU A 118 -3.47 -16.65 8.84
N TYR A 119 -2.77 -17.68 9.33
CA TYR A 119 -1.32 -17.64 9.53
C TYR A 119 -0.58 -17.30 8.23
N ASP A 120 -0.92 -17.93 7.11
CA ASP A 120 -0.29 -17.67 5.82
C ASP A 120 -0.39 -16.22 5.35
N ARG A 121 -1.44 -15.49 5.74
CA ARG A 121 -1.59 -14.07 5.40
C ARG A 121 -0.69 -13.15 6.22
N ILE A 122 -0.30 -13.59 7.42
CA ILE A 122 0.40 -12.76 8.41
C ILE A 122 1.82 -13.22 8.72
N ARG A 123 2.21 -14.44 8.34
CA ARG A 123 3.51 -15.05 8.69
C ARG A 123 4.72 -14.18 8.35
N ASP A 124 4.67 -13.45 7.24
CA ASP A 124 5.75 -12.53 6.82
C ASP A 124 5.77 -11.19 7.60
N ARG A 125 4.74 -10.93 8.41
CA ARG A 125 4.53 -9.68 9.15
C ARG A 125 4.73 -9.87 10.65
N ILE A 126 4.98 -11.09 11.11
CA ILE A 126 5.08 -11.44 12.52
C ILE A 126 6.36 -12.19 12.84
N THR A 127 6.76 -12.13 14.10
CA THR A 127 7.87 -12.90 14.66
C THR A 127 7.55 -13.25 16.11
N ALA A 128 8.19 -14.28 16.66
CA ALA A 128 8.14 -14.60 18.09
C ALA A 128 9.56 -14.49 18.65
N ARG A 129 9.82 -13.44 19.43
CA ARG A 129 11.12 -13.26 20.11
C ARG A 129 10.97 -13.52 21.60
N LYS A 130 12.00 -14.10 22.21
CA LYS A 130 12.06 -14.28 23.68
C LYS A 130 12.21 -12.95 24.42
#